data_AF-A0A7S1UFS6-F1
#
_entry.id   AF-A0A7S1UFS6-F1
#
_cell.length_a   1.000
_cell.length_b   1.000
_cell.length_c   1.000
_cell.angle_alpha   90.00
_cell.angle_beta   90.00
_cell.angle_gamma   90.00
#
_symmetry.space_group_name_H-M   'P 1'
#
loop_
_entity.id
_entity.type
_entity.pdbx_description
1 polymer ?
#
loop_
_entity_poly.entity_id
_entity_poly.type
_entity_poly.pdbx_seq_one_letter_code
_entity_poly.pdbx_strand_id
1 'polypeptide(L)'
;MELEEEEAASPWGPGVGVGAHVRVLVGERHREVAVVSALDAGGAWVSIPALGGREKLVPAADVLPLLEFEVAEGGYDGGDNDALLQKKRGNALFKLFDYTAALGCYRRGLQVMRARAVCSVGADVLHTGPGGGVRSGYVSDVTNVAAGGGDGMDVEGEGPGGAGGDPTGDARVDLCYNAGEPDEAADVPARDVHPAFALDALEATYLYCGLMSNTARCLAKKSQPGLALDRVNTCIAILKHLITEHNLSQAALGREGWEGFKGAIANAYTLRGHIHIQMSKFRMAMNDANVVLTRIDADSKKARDLRRACEKKAQYAQRQNKKLARDVSKWVEEAMAAGQENGGDAAEAEAKGGGAWAGDCEAMEVKSGGWTSEPQPRGGGGFENDGRAEDAPGGGSDDKGNDCKVS
;
A
#
# COMPACT_ATOMS: atom_id res chain seq x y z
N MET A 1 46.38 -42.81 35.89
CA MET A 1 45.57 -43.72 35.06
C MET A 1 44.27 -42.98 34.86
N GLU A 2 44.28 -42.06 33.92
CA GLU A 2 43.11 -41.27 33.55
C GLU A 2 42.24 -42.22 32.73
N LEU A 3 41.04 -42.53 33.25
CA LEU A 3 40.04 -43.25 32.50
C LEU A 3 39.51 -42.24 31.49
N GLU A 4 39.92 -42.38 30.23
CA GLU A 4 39.24 -41.72 29.11
C GLU A 4 37.78 -42.17 29.17
N GLU A 5 36.89 -41.25 29.56
CA GLU A 5 35.45 -41.45 29.43
C GLU A 5 35.17 -41.62 27.93
N GLU A 6 34.94 -42.87 27.54
CA GLU A 6 34.48 -43.23 26.21
C GLU A 6 33.09 -42.60 26.05
N GLU A 7 33.07 -41.42 25.43
CA GLU A 7 31.86 -40.63 25.18
C GLU A 7 30.90 -41.48 24.36
N ALA A 8 29.90 -42.06 25.04
CA ALA A 8 28.96 -42.97 24.42
C ALA A 8 28.31 -42.26 23.24
N ALA A 9 28.56 -42.77 22.02
CA ALA A 9 28.06 -42.19 20.80
C ALA A 9 26.55 -41.93 20.93
N SER A 10 26.15 -40.67 20.79
CA SER A 10 24.76 -40.25 20.89
C SER A 10 23.88 -41.15 20.02
N PRO A 11 22.78 -41.73 20.55
CA PRO A 11 21.90 -42.60 19.77
C PRO A 11 21.24 -41.88 18.59
N TRP A 12 21.38 -40.55 18.53
CA TRP A 12 20.83 -39.65 17.53
C TRP A 12 21.79 -39.36 16.36
N GLY A 13 23.00 -39.93 16.38
CA GLY A 13 24.04 -39.64 15.41
C GLY A 13 24.70 -38.27 15.61
N PRO A 14 25.79 -37.99 14.88
CA PRO A 14 26.47 -36.71 14.96
C PRO A 14 25.57 -35.58 14.41
N GLY A 15 25.38 -34.52 15.20
CA GLY A 15 24.70 -33.29 14.76
C GLY A 15 23.22 -33.16 15.10
N VAL A 16 22.60 -34.13 15.76
CA VAL A 16 21.21 -34.02 16.26
C VAL A 16 21.24 -33.86 17.78
N GLY A 17 21.02 -32.62 18.24
CA GLY A 17 21.01 -32.23 19.66
C GLY A 17 19.99 -31.12 19.91
N VAL A 18 19.66 -30.85 21.18
CA VAL A 18 18.79 -29.70 21.52
C VAL A 18 19.41 -28.40 20.99
N GLY A 19 18.62 -27.62 20.25
CA GLY A 19 19.05 -26.43 19.54
C GLY A 19 19.60 -26.67 18.14
N ALA A 20 19.79 -27.93 17.71
CA ALA A 20 20.20 -28.23 16.35
C ALA A 20 19.06 -27.96 15.36
N HIS A 21 19.41 -27.43 14.18
CA HIS A 21 18.49 -27.36 13.06
C HIS A 21 18.46 -28.71 12.35
N VAL A 22 17.26 -29.19 12.07
CA VAL A 22 17.03 -30.50 11.48
C VAL A 22 15.97 -30.44 10.39
N ARG A 23 16.05 -31.36 9.44
CA ARG A 23 15.00 -31.61 8.45
C ARG A 23 14.06 -32.67 8.99
N VAL A 24 12.77 -32.37 8.93
CA VAL A 24 11.70 -33.17 9.50
C VAL A 24 10.81 -33.64 8.36
N LEU A 25 10.64 -34.94 8.21
CA LEU A 25 9.68 -35.53 7.28
C LEU A 25 8.28 -35.43 7.88
N VAL A 26 7.41 -34.64 7.23
CA VAL A 26 6.01 -34.49 7.62
C VAL A 26 5.14 -35.22 6.61
N GLY A 27 4.78 -36.47 6.93
CA GLY A 27 4.09 -37.36 6.00
C GLY A 27 4.99 -37.83 4.85
N GLU A 28 4.40 -38.38 3.79
CA GLU A 28 5.18 -39.10 2.76
C GLU A 28 5.98 -38.20 1.80
N ARG A 29 5.71 -36.89 1.74
CA ARG A 29 6.31 -35.99 0.72
C ARG A 29 6.72 -34.61 1.21
N HIS A 30 6.38 -34.20 2.43
CA HIS A 30 6.69 -32.87 2.91
C HIS A 30 7.95 -32.90 3.78
N ARG A 31 8.83 -31.92 3.60
CA ARG A 31 10.07 -31.75 4.37
C ARG A 31 10.06 -30.35 4.96
N GLU A 32 10.11 -30.26 6.28
CA GLU A 32 10.17 -28.99 7.02
C GLU A 32 11.53 -28.85 7.68
N VAL A 33 11.98 -27.61 7.87
CA VAL A 33 13.15 -27.32 8.70
C VAL A 33 12.64 -26.89 10.07
N ALA A 34 13.19 -27.49 11.11
CA ALA A 34 12.81 -27.19 12.48
C ALA A 34 14.02 -27.15 13.40
N VAL A 35 13.83 -26.59 14.59
CA VAL A 35 14.83 -26.60 15.67
C VAL A 35 14.41 -27.64 16.70
N VAL A 36 15.34 -28.51 17.09
CA VAL A 36 15.12 -29.48 18.16
C VAL A 36 14.92 -28.73 19.48
N SER A 37 13.71 -28.72 20.04
CA SER A 37 13.44 -28.07 21.33
C SER A 37 13.74 -29.02 22.51
N ALA A 38 13.47 -30.31 22.35
CA ALA A 38 13.77 -31.34 23.33
C ALA A 38 13.98 -32.71 22.68
N LEU A 39 14.78 -33.55 23.34
CA LEU A 39 14.97 -34.96 23.00
C LEU A 39 14.34 -35.82 24.09
N ASP A 40 13.53 -36.80 23.70
CA ASP A 40 13.00 -37.78 24.65
C ASP A 40 14.13 -38.64 25.24
N ALA A 41 14.04 -38.97 26.53
CA ALA A 41 15.03 -39.76 27.24
C ALA A 41 15.23 -41.16 26.62
N GLY A 42 14.20 -41.67 25.92
CA GLY A 42 14.21 -42.96 25.25
C GLY A 42 14.81 -42.95 23.83
N GLY A 43 15.24 -41.81 23.28
CA GLY A 43 15.84 -41.83 21.94
C GLY A 43 14.84 -41.83 20.77
N ALA A 44 13.54 -41.89 21.05
CA ALA A 44 12.54 -42.25 20.05
C ALA A 44 11.84 -41.05 19.40
N TRP A 45 11.79 -39.91 20.10
CA TRP A 45 11.02 -38.74 19.69
C TRP A 45 11.79 -37.44 19.86
N VAL A 46 11.58 -36.54 18.91
CA VAL A 46 12.13 -35.19 18.90
C VAL A 46 10.98 -34.20 19.00
N SER A 47 11.03 -33.30 19.99
CA SER A 47 10.11 -32.19 20.08
C SER A 47 10.61 -31.05 19.19
N ILE A 48 9.74 -30.54 18.33
CA ILE A 48 10.01 -29.40 17.45
C ILE A 48 8.87 -28.38 17.55
N PRO A 49 9.14 -27.06 17.51
CA PRO A 49 8.09 -26.06 17.43
C PRO A 49 7.44 -26.12 16.04
N ALA A 50 6.15 -26.42 15.98
CA ALA A 50 5.38 -26.34 14.74
C ALA A 50 4.93 -24.89 14.47
N LEU A 51 4.68 -24.59 13.19
CA LEU A 51 3.97 -23.37 12.78
C LEU A 51 2.61 -23.34 13.52
N GLY A 52 2.43 -22.35 14.41
CA GLY A 52 1.28 -22.24 15.32
C GLY A 52 1.61 -22.38 16.81
N GLY A 53 2.90 -22.44 17.18
CA GLY A 53 3.35 -22.33 18.58
C GLY A 53 3.11 -23.58 19.44
N ARG A 54 2.59 -24.67 18.85
CA ARG A 54 2.50 -25.96 19.51
C ARG A 54 3.75 -26.77 19.20
N GLU A 55 4.31 -27.39 20.22
CA GLU A 55 5.33 -28.40 20.01
C GLU A 55 4.72 -29.64 19.36
N LYS A 56 5.41 -30.15 18.35
CA LYS A 56 5.09 -31.39 17.65
C LYS A 56 6.17 -32.41 17.98
N LEU A 57 5.74 -33.59 18.41
CA LEU A 57 6.63 -34.73 18.57
C LEU A 57 6.76 -35.45 17.23
N VAL A 58 7.99 -35.66 16.79
CA VAL A 58 8.31 -36.35 15.54
C VAL A 58 9.20 -37.55 15.84
N PRO A 59 8.98 -38.73 15.22
CA PRO A 59 9.87 -39.86 15.38
C PRO A 59 11.30 -39.49 15.02
N ALA A 60 12.28 -39.97 15.80
CA ALA A 60 13.71 -39.76 15.55
C ALA A 60 14.13 -40.12 14.11
N ALA A 61 13.53 -41.18 13.57
CA ALA A 61 13.82 -41.69 12.22
C ALA A 61 13.39 -40.73 11.10
N ASP A 62 12.45 -39.83 11.38
CA ASP A 62 11.94 -38.82 10.45
C ASP A 62 12.73 -37.50 10.55
N VAL A 63 13.72 -37.45 11.44
CA VAL A 63 14.58 -36.30 11.68
C VAL A 63 15.95 -36.55 11.07
N LEU A 64 16.32 -35.73 10.10
CA LEU A 64 17.61 -35.78 9.41
C LEU A 64 18.42 -34.54 9.76
N PRO A 65 19.72 -34.66 10.10
CA PRO A 65 20.56 -33.49 10.26
C PRO A 65 20.61 -32.68 8.95
N LEU A 66 20.59 -31.35 9.04
CA LEU A 66 20.84 -30.50 7.89
C LEU A 66 22.28 -30.68 7.42
N LEU A 67 22.47 -30.72 6.11
CA LEU A 67 23.81 -30.80 5.52
C LEU A 67 24.48 -29.43 5.64
N GLU A 68 25.82 -29.38 5.74
CA GLU A 68 26.54 -28.11 5.91
C GLU A 68 26.23 -27.07 4.83
N PHE A 69 25.96 -27.49 3.59
CA PHE A 69 25.53 -26.56 2.53
C PHE A 69 24.09 -26.10 2.70
N GLU A 70 23.23 -26.86 3.37
CA GLU A 70 21.88 -26.40 3.75
C GLU A 70 21.93 -25.49 4.96
N VAL A 71 23.00 -25.55 5.77
CA VAL A 71 23.30 -24.60 6.84
C VAL A 71 24.04 -23.37 6.30
N ALA A 72 24.77 -23.49 5.18
CA ALA A 72 25.55 -22.41 4.56
C ALA A 72 24.80 -21.66 3.44
N GLU A 73 23.98 -22.35 2.65
CA GLU A 73 23.01 -21.76 1.69
C GLU A 73 21.63 -21.55 2.34
N GLY A 74 21.35 -22.26 3.44
CA GLY A 74 20.16 -22.15 4.26
C GLY A 74 20.51 -21.92 5.73
N GLY A 75 21.51 -21.06 5.98
CA GLY A 75 21.51 -20.28 7.20
C GLY A 75 20.12 -19.69 7.29
N TYR A 76 19.33 -20.13 8.27
CA TYR A 76 17.95 -19.73 8.49
C TYR A 76 17.92 -18.28 9.01
N ASP A 77 18.70 -17.42 8.35
CA ASP A 77 18.86 -16.00 8.51
C ASP A 77 17.72 -15.33 7.76
N GLY A 78 16.50 -15.72 8.10
CA GLY A 78 15.27 -14.97 7.90
C GLY A 78 14.81 -14.77 6.45
N GLY A 79 13.54 -15.07 6.17
CA GLY A 79 12.90 -14.82 4.88
C GLY A 79 12.92 -13.37 4.34
N ASP A 80 13.61 -12.41 4.97
CA ASP A 80 13.94 -11.11 4.38
C ASP A 80 14.84 -11.30 3.14
N ASN A 81 15.74 -12.29 3.17
CA ASN A 81 16.54 -12.64 1.99
C ASN A 81 15.66 -13.11 0.83
N ASP A 82 14.62 -13.89 1.11
CA ASP A 82 13.65 -14.34 0.10
C ASP A 82 12.79 -13.18 -0.42
N ALA A 83 12.26 -12.33 0.45
CA ALA A 83 11.49 -11.16 0.04
C ALA A 83 12.34 -10.18 -0.79
N LEU A 84 13.61 -9.98 -0.41
CA LEU A 84 14.57 -9.16 -1.14
C LEU A 84 14.93 -9.78 -2.49
N LEU A 85 15.11 -11.10 -2.56
CA LEU A 85 15.35 -11.83 -3.81
C LEU A 85 14.15 -11.68 -4.76
N GLN A 86 12.92 -11.84 -4.26
CA GLN A 86 11.70 -11.62 -5.05
C GLN A 86 11.60 -10.16 -5.53
N LYS A 87 11.97 -9.18 -4.70
CA LYS A 87 12.06 -7.76 -5.12
C LYS A 87 13.08 -7.57 -6.24
N LYS A 88 14.28 -8.16 -6.13
CA LYS A 88 15.33 -8.08 -7.15
C LYS A 88 14.87 -8.70 -8.48
N ARG A 89 14.28 -9.91 -8.43
CA ARG A 89 13.70 -10.58 -9.60
C ARG A 89 12.58 -9.76 -10.25
N GLY A 90 11.64 -9.25 -9.44
CA GLY A 90 10.57 -8.38 -9.91
C GLY A 90 11.10 -7.11 -10.58
N ASN A 91 12.15 -6.49 -10.02
CA ASN A 91 12.78 -5.31 -10.63
C ASN A 91 13.43 -5.62 -11.98
N ALA A 92 14.02 -6.81 -12.16
CA ALA A 92 14.57 -7.23 -13.44
C ALA A 92 13.45 -7.41 -14.49
N LEU A 93 12.38 -8.11 -14.14
CA LEU A 93 11.20 -8.32 -15.00
C LEU A 93 10.50 -7.00 -15.36
N PHE A 94 10.39 -6.08 -14.39
CA PHE A 94 9.81 -4.75 -14.62
C PHE A 94 10.60 -3.95 -15.68
N LYS A 95 11.93 -4.04 -15.67
CA LYS A 95 12.79 -3.40 -16.69
C LYS A 95 12.62 -4.02 -18.07
N LEU A 96 12.27 -5.30 -18.14
CA LEU A 96 11.93 -6.03 -19.38
C LEU A 96 10.48 -5.79 -19.84
N PHE A 97 9.75 -4.88 -19.19
CA PHE A 97 8.34 -4.57 -19.46
C PHE A 97 7.36 -5.73 -19.23
N ASP A 98 7.80 -6.82 -18.60
CA ASP A 98 6.92 -7.91 -18.15
C ASP A 98 6.31 -7.57 -16.80
N TYR A 99 5.27 -6.73 -16.83
CA TYR A 99 4.61 -6.24 -15.63
C TYR A 99 3.78 -7.32 -14.91
N THR A 100 3.36 -8.38 -15.61
CA THR A 100 2.59 -9.48 -15.02
C THR A 100 3.50 -10.36 -14.19
N ALA A 101 4.62 -10.82 -14.75
CA ALA A 101 5.57 -11.64 -14.01
C ALA A 101 6.22 -10.82 -12.86
N ALA A 102 6.55 -9.55 -13.10
CA ALA A 102 7.06 -8.66 -12.07
C ALA A 102 6.07 -8.52 -10.89
N LEU A 103 4.77 -8.34 -11.18
CA LEU A 103 3.72 -8.29 -10.16
C LEU A 103 3.67 -9.58 -9.34
N GLY A 104 3.76 -10.76 -9.98
CA GLY A 104 3.81 -12.04 -9.30
C GLY A 104 5.00 -12.16 -8.33
N CYS A 105 6.19 -11.69 -8.75
CA CYS A 105 7.35 -11.61 -7.86
C CYS A 105 7.12 -10.69 -6.66
N TYR A 106 6.61 -9.48 -6.88
CA TYR A 106 6.37 -8.55 -5.76
C TYR A 106 5.31 -9.07 -4.79
N ARG A 107 4.24 -9.72 -5.28
CA ARG A 107 3.22 -10.39 -4.46
C ARG A 107 3.81 -11.50 -3.59
N ARG A 108 4.63 -12.38 -4.18
CA ARG A 108 5.35 -13.42 -3.41
C ARG A 108 6.26 -12.80 -2.34
N GLY A 109 6.98 -11.73 -2.67
CA GLY A 109 7.78 -11.01 -1.69
C GLY A 109 6.94 -10.49 -0.52
N LEU A 110 5.77 -9.90 -0.80
CA LEU A 110 4.84 -9.45 0.24
C LEU A 110 4.29 -10.62 1.08
N GLN A 111 3.99 -11.75 0.46
CA GLN A 111 3.52 -12.96 1.16
C GLN A 111 4.59 -13.48 2.13
N VAL A 112 5.85 -13.53 1.71
CA VAL A 112 6.98 -13.89 2.59
C VAL A 112 7.07 -12.94 3.77
N MET A 113 7.00 -11.62 3.53
CA MET A 113 7.03 -10.63 4.60
C MET A 113 5.86 -10.78 5.59
N ARG A 114 4.66 -11.11 5.09
CA ARG A 114 3.47 -11.34 5.93
C ARG A 114 3.61 -12.61 6.75
N ALA A 115 4.04 -13.71 6.14
CA ALA A 115 4.24 -14.99 6.83
C ALA A 115 5.24 -14.91 7.99
N ARG A 116 6.20 -13.97 7.92
CA ARG A 116 7.16 -13.72 9.01
C ARG A 116 6.64 -12.82 10.11
N ALA A 117 5.59 -12.07 9.84
CA ALA A 117 5.11 -11.14 10.81
C ALA A 117 4.32 -11.89 11.87
N VAL A 118 5.01 -12.19 12.96
CA VAL A 118 4.41 -12.77 14.15
C VAL A 118 3.57 -11.67 14.80
N CYS A 119 2.27 -11.69 14.53
CA CYS A 119 1.30 -10.91 15.28
C CYS A 119 0.98 -11.68 16.56
N SER A 120 1.65 -11.34 17.66
CA SER A 120 1.29 -11.83 18.99
C SER A 120 0.18 -10.96 19.59
N VAL A 121 -0.59 -11.51 20.53
CA VAL A 121 -1.50 -10.71 21.37
C VAL A 121 -0.71 -9.57 22.02
N GLY A 122 -1.26 -8.36 21.98
CA GLY A 122 -0.66 -7.11 22.43
C GLY A 122 0.27 -6.44 21.40
N ALA A 123 0.49 -7.03 20.22
CA ALA A 123 1.28 -6.38 19.18
C ALA A 123 0.50 -5.25 18.51
N ASP A 124 1.15 -4.11 18.29
CA ASP A 124 0.62 -3.05 17.46
C ASP A 124 0.50 -3.54 16.00
N VAL A 125 -0.60 -3.18 15.36
CA VAL A 125 -0.89 -3.55 13.97
C VAL A 125 -1.52 -2.38 13.23
N LEU A 126 -1.27 -2.34 11.92
CA LEU A 126 -1.95 -1.45 11.01
C LEU A 126 -3.00 -2.24 10.24
N HIS A 127 -4.28 -1.95 10.46
CA HIS A 127 -5.36 -2.64 9.78
C HIS A 127 -6.11 -1.69 8.85
N THR A 128 -6.57 -2.23 7.72
CA THR A 128 -7.40 -1.46 6.78
C THR A 128 -8.87 -1.68 7.13
N GLY A 129 -9.50 -0.65 7.71
CA GLY A 129 -10.91 -0.71 8.13
C GLY A 129 -11.90 -0.69 6.94
N PRO A 130 -13.18 -0.99 7.19
CA PRO A 130 -14.24 -0.80 6.22
C PRO A 130 -14.31 0.69 5.82
N GLY A 131 -13.92 1.00 4.58
CA GLY A 131 -13.71 2.37 4.10
C GLY A 131 -12.29 2.64 3.57
N GLY A 132 -11.38 1.67 3.65
CA GLY A 132 -10.04 1.75 3.03
C GLY A 132 -9.05 2.64 3.78
N GLY A 133 -9.46 3.20 4.92
CA GLY A 133 -8.56 3.90 5.84
C GLY A 133 -7.71 2.89 6.62
N VAL A 134 -6.40 3.10 6.62
CA VAL A 134 -5.49 2.38 7.50
C VAL A 134 -5.54 3.02 8.89
N ARG A 135 -5.69 2.20 9.93
CA ARG A 135 -5.75 2.60 11.34
C ARG A 135 -4.74 1.79 12.14
N SER A 136 -4.19 2.39 13.20
CA SER A 136 -3.48 1.66 14.24
C SER A 136 -4.46 1.02 15.21
N GLY A 137 -4.06 -0.14 15.71
CA GLY A 137 -4.74 -0.89 16.76
C GLY A 137 -3.76 -1.90 17.33
N TYR A 138 -4.19 -2.69 18.29
CA TYR A 138 -3.42 -3.82 18.80
C TYR A 138 -4.18 -5.12 18.63
N VAL A 139 -3.44 -6.22 18.52
CA VAL A 139 -4.02 -7.56 18.48
C VAL A 139 -4.53 -7.89 19.89
N SER A 140 -5.85 -7.94 20.11
CA SER A 140 -6.40 -8.23 21.44
C SER A 140 -6.52 -9.73 21.70
N ASP A 141 -6.80 -10.51 20.65
CA ASP A 141 -6.82 -11.97 20.71
C ASP A 141 -6.43 -12.59 19.36
N VAL A 142 -5.81 -13.77 19.40
CA VAL A 142 -5.46 -14.58 18.23
C VAL A 142 -6.26 -15.88 18.31
N THR A 143 -7.40 -15.93 17.63
CA THR A 143 -8.23 -17.13 17.60
C THR A 143 -7.82 -18.02 16.42
N ASN A 144 -7.15 -19.13 16.73
CA ASN A 144 -6.97 -20.22 15.77
C ASN A 144 -8.34 -20.84 15.48
N VAL A 145 -8.97 -20.43 14.38
CA VAL A 145 -10.24 -20.99 13.94
C VAL A 145 -9.97 -22.43 13.48
N ALA A 146 -10.37 -23.41 14.29
CA ALA A 146 -10.06 -24.81 14.03
C ALA A 146 -10.62 -25.28 12.68
N ALA A 147 -9.73 -25.89 11.87
CA ALA A 147 -9.99 -26.80 10.75
C ALA A 147 -11.11 -26.37 9.77
N GLY A 148 -10.88 -25.28 9.03
CA GLY A 148 -11.63 -24.97 7.80
C GLY A 148 -11.89 -23.49 7.53
N GLY A 149 -11.74 -22.64 8.55
CA GLY A 149 -11.68 -21.18 8.41
C GLY A 149 -10.27 -20.70 8.70
N GLY A 150 -9.76 -19.72 7.94
CA GLY A 150 -8.43 -19.15 8.21
C GLY A 150 -8.31 -18.57 9.62
N ASP A 151 -7.08 -18.34 10.07
CA ASP A 151 -6.81 -17.74 11.38
C ASP A 151 -7.51 -16.37 11.50
N GLY A 152 -8.20 -16.12 12.62
CA GLY A 152 -8.87 -14.85 12.89
C GLY A 152 -8.14 -14.07 13.97
N MET A 153 -7.91 -12.76 13.76
CA MET A 153 -7.43 -11.87 14.82
C MET A 153 -8.47 -10.82 15.14
N ASP A 154 -8.75 -10.65 16.42
CA ASP A 154 -9.56 -9.53 16.88
C ASP A 154 -8.62 -8.33 17.10
N VAL A 155 -8.91 -7.21 16.43
CA VAL A 155 -8.12 -5.98 16.53
C VAL A 155 -8.97 -4.91 17.19
N GLU A 156 -8.54 -4.49 18.37
CA GLU A 156 -9.11 -3.36 19.08
C GLU A 156 -8.41 -2.08 18.59
N GLY A 157 -9.20 -1.10 18.15
CA GLY A 157 -8.70 0.16 17.61
C GLY A 157 -9.07 1.34 18.49
N GLU A 158 -8.13 2.26 18.71
CA GLU A 158 -8.44 3.57 19.29
C GLU A 158 -9.23 4.40 18.27
N GLY A 159 -10.56 4.32 18.34
CA GLY A 159 -11.43 5.20 17.58
C GLY A 159 -11.29 6.65 18.04
N PRO A 160 -11.26 7.65 17.14
CA PRO A 160 -11.43 9.03 17.56
C PRO A 160 -12.79 9.14 18.23
N GLY A 161 -12.83 9.53 19.51
CA GLY A 161 -14.03 9.60 20.35
C GLY A 161 -15.15 10.41 19.71
N GLY A 162 -15.92 9.77 18.83
CA GLY A 162 -17.11 10.31 18.22
C GLY A 162 -18.26 10.08 19.17
N ALA A 163 -18.71 11.15 19.82
CA ALA A 163 -19.85 11.12 20.73
C ALA A 163 -21.10 10.61 19.98
N GLY A 164 -21.51 9.36 20.22
CA GLY A 164 -22.82 8.84 19.83
C GLY A 164 -22.87 7.49 19.11
N GLY A 165 -21.73 6.82 18.87
CA GLY A 165 -21.70 5.43 18.37
C GLY A 165 -21.25 4.47 19.45
N ASP A 166 -21.85 3.27 19.50
CA ASP A 166 -21.50 2.18 20.41
C ASP A 166 -19.95 1.98 20.42
N PRO A 167 -19.26 2.24 21.54
CA PRO A 167 -17.80 2.37 21.58
C PRO A 167 -17.03 1.04 21.45
N THR A 168 -17.71 -0.10 21.38
CA THR A 168 -17.11 -1.45 21.34
C THR A 168 -17.32 -2.14 20.00
N GLY A 169 -17.19 -1.41 18.90
CA GLY A 169 -17.17 -2.03 17.57
C GLY A 169 -15.89 -2.81 17.34
N ASP A 170 -15.74 -3.96 18.01
CA ASP A 170 -14.61 -4.87 17.86
C ASP A 170 -14.48 -5.25 16.39
N ALA A 171 -13.39 -4.80 15.76
CA ALA A 171 -13.14 -5.10 14.37
C ALA A 171 -12.44 -6.46 14.31
N ARG A 172 -13.23 -7.53 14.20
CA ARG A 172 -12.69 -8.86 13.85
C ARG A 172 -12.06 -8.79 12.47
N VAL A 173 -10.76 -9.02 12.39
CA VAL A 173 -10.00 -9.10 11.15
C VAL A 173 -9.58 -10.54 10.92
N ASP A 174 -10.31 -11.24 10.04
CA ASP A 174 -9.94 -12.59 9.64
C ASP A 174 -8.66 -12.55 8.79
N LEU A 175 -7.56 -13.07 9.35
CA LEU A 175 -6.28 -13.25 8.68
C LEU A 175 -6.28 -14.60 7.96
N CYS A 176 -6.92 -14.64 6.80
CA CYS A 176 -6.83 -15.81 5.93
C CYS A 176 -5.41 -15.93 5.33
N TYR A 177 -4.49 -16.57 6.07
CA TYR A 177 -3.25 -17.12 5.52
C TYR A 177 -3.57 -18.43 4.79
N ASN A 178 -4.20 -18.34 3.61
CA ASN A 178 -4.29 -19.51 2.75
C ASN A 178 -2.90 -19.80 2.20
N ALA A 179 -2.23 -20.83 2.72
CA ALA A 179 -1.00 -21.39 2.18
C ALA A 179 -1.21 -22.13 0.83
N GLY A 180 -2.44 -22.17 0.31
CA GLY A 180 -2.74 -22.65 -1.03
C GLY A 180 -2.15 -21.74 -2.09
N GLU A 181 -1.79 -22.31 -3.25
CA GLU A 181 -1.36 -21.52 -4.40
C GLU A 181 -2.40 -20.43 -4.68
N PRO A 182 -2.00 -19.15 -4.77
CA PRO A 182 -2.93 -18.08 -5.02
C PRO A 182 -3.60 -18.35 -6.37
N ASP A 183 -4.91 -18.58 -6.34
CA ASP A 183 -5.71 -18.64 -7.55
C ASP A 183 -5.55 -17.28 -8.26
N GLU A 184 -4.83 -17.26 -9.40
CA GLU A 184 -4.48 -16.03 -10.11
C GLU A 184 -5.73 -15.24 -10.53
N ALA A 185 -6.90 -15.87 -10.53
CA ALA A 185 -8.18 -15.29 -10.91
C ALA A 185 -8.90 -14.53 -9.77
N ALA A 186 -8.60 -14.81 -8.50
CA ALA A 186 -9.35 -14.28 -7.36
C ALA A 186 -8.54 -13.19 -6.61
N ASP A 187 -8.45 -12.00 -7.19
CA ASP A 187 -7.96 -10.79 -6.50
C ASP A 187 -9.04 -10.27 -5.52
N VAL A 188 -9.54 -11.14 -4.64
CA VAL A 188 -10.47 -10.74 -3.57
C VAL A 188 -9.68 -9.82 -2.63
N PRO A 189 -10.16 -8.61 -2.31
CA PRO A 189 -9.53 -7.75 -1.34
C PRO A 189 -9.70 -8.38 0.04
N ALA A 190 -8.86 -9.35 0.38
CA ALA A 190 -8.67 -9.78 1.75
C ALA A 190 -8.42 -8.52 2.58
N ARG A 191 -9.13 -8.37 3.69
CA ARG A 191 -8.87 -7.30 4.65
C ARG A 191 -7.44 -7.47 5.11
N ASP A 192 -6.56 -6.64 4.56
CA ASP A 192 -5.13 -6.77 4.79
C ASP A 192 -4.83 -6.22 6.20
N VAL A 193 -4.52 -7.12 7.14
CA VAL A 193 -3.73 -6.75 8.33
C VAL A 193 -2.30 -6.56 7.83
N HIS A 194 -1.79 -5.36 8.06
CA HIS A 194 -0.38 -5.06 7.86
C HIS A 194 0.27 -5.14 9.24
N PRO A 195 1.25 -6.03 9.42
CA PRO A 195 1.97 -6.06 10.68
C PRO A 195 2.60 -4.68 10.92
N ALA A 196 2.40 -4.10 12.11
CA ALA A 196 3.24 -2.98 12.49
C ALA A 196 4.60 -3.62 12.79
N PHE A 197 5.50 -3.48 11.83
CA PHE A 197 6.87 -3.92 12.01
C PHE A 197 7.42 -3.11 13.19
N ALA A 198 7.83 -3.81 14.25
CA ALA A 198 8.51 -3.20 15.38
C ALA A 198 9.68 -2.31 14.89
N LEU A 199 10.03 -1.28 15.67
CA LEU A 199 11.13 -0.36 15.39
C LEU A 199 12.46 -1.07 15.02
N ASP A 200 12.69 -2.24 15.61
CA ASP A 200 13.87 -3.08 15.37
C ASP A 200 13.88 -3.73 13.97
N ALA A 201 12.77 -3.66 13.24
CA ALA A 201 12.57 -4.20 11.91
C ALA A 201 12.39 -3.12 10.84
N LEU A 202 12.98 -1.92 11.03
CA LEU A 202 12.88 -0.82 10.07
C LEU A 202 13.25 -1.21 8.63
N GLU A 203 14.29 -2.04 8.46
CA GLU A 203 14.69 -2.57 7.15
C GLU A 203 13.57 -3.42 6.51
N ALA A 204 12.91 -4.26 7.31
CA ALA A 204 11.76 -5.04 6.87
C ALA A 204 10.61 -4.11 6.44
N THR A 205 10.35 -3.03 7.17
CA THR A 205 9.31 -2.06 6.78
C THR A 205 9.64 -1.36 5.47
N TYR A 206 10.90 -0.98 5.25
CA TYR A 206 11.32 -0.41 3.96
C TYR A 206 11.20 -1.41 2.81
N LEU A 207 11.56 -2.66 3.07
CA LEU A 207 11.40 -3.74 2.10
C LEU A 207 9.92 -3.91 1.74
N TYR A 208 9.04 -3.96 2.74
CA TYR A 208 7.59 -4.07 2.59
C TYR A 208 6.99 -2.89 1.81
N CYS A 209 7.27 -1.66 2.23
CA CYS A 209 6.82 -0.44 1.54
C CYS A 209 7.37 -0.36 0.10
N GLY A 210 8.61 -0.82 -0.12
CA GLY A 210 9.21 -0.92 -1.43
C GLY A 210 8.49 -1.93 -2.34
N LEU A 211 8.15 -3.11 -1.80
CA LEU A 211 7.37 -4.13 -2.49
C LEU A 211 5.94 -3.64 -2.81
N MET A 212 5.28 -2.96 -1.88
CA MET A 212 3.96 -2.34 -2.08
C MET A 212 3.99 -1.26 -3.17
N SER A 213 4.97 -0.37 -3.13
CA SER A 213 5.16 0.68 -4.15
C SER A 213 5.43 0.09 -5.54
N ASN A 214 6.23 -0.97 -5.62
CA ASN A 214 6.51 -1.66 -6.88
C ASN A 214 5.28 -2.40 -7.42
N THR A 215 4.50 -3.03 -6.54
CA THR A 215 3.20 -3.64 -6.86
C THR A 215 2.26 -2.57 -7.44
N ALA A 216 2.13 -1.41 -6.78
CA ALA A 216 1.34 -0.29 -7.28
C ALA A 216 1.79 0.19 -8.67
N ARG A 217 3.10 0.24 -8.95
CA ARG A 217 3.62 0.59 -10.28
C ARG A 217 3.20 -0.42 -11.34
N CYS A 218 3.31 -1.72 -11.06
CA CYS A 218 2.86 -2.76 -12.00
C CYS A 218 1.36 -2.64 -12.28
N LEU A 219 0.54 -2.50 -11.23
CA LEU A 219 -0.91 -2.33 -11.35
C LEU A 219 -1.28 -1.09 -12.18
N ALA A 220 -0.62 0.04 -11.93
CA ALA A 220 -0.80 1.27 -12.71
C ALA A 220 -0.40 1.11 -14.20
N LYS A 221 0.61 0.27 -14.48
CA LYS A 221 1.03 -0.06 -15.86
C LYS A 221 0.08 -1.03 -16.55
N LYS A 222 -0.60 -1.88 -15.79
CA LYS A 222 -1.65 -2.80 -16.27
C LYS A 222 -3.04 -2.14 -16.34
N SER A 223 -3.13 -0.82 -16.29
CA SER A 223 -4.39 -0.07 -16.33
C SER A 223 -5.37 -0.43 -15.21
N GLN A 224 -4.85 -0.80 -14.03
CA GLN A 224 -5.61 -1.05 -12.81
C GLN A 224 -5.34 0.04 -11.76
N PRO A 225 -5.71 1.32 -12.03
CA PRO A 225 -5.34 2.45 -11.18
C PRO A 225 -6.03 2.43 -9.81
N GLY A 226 -7.20 1.81 -9.66
CA GLY A 226 -7.88 1.65 -8.37
C GLY A 226 -7.04 0.82 -7.39
N LEU A 227 -6.70 -0.41 -7.78
CA LEU A 227 -5.85 -1.29 -6.97
C LEU A 227 -4.46 -0.69 -6.73
N ALA A 228 -3.90 0.01 -7.72
CA ALA A 228 -2.63 0.72 -7.56
C ALA A 228 -2.73 1.83 -6.49
N LEU A 229 -3.85 2.57 -6.47
CA LEU A 229 -4.11 3.63 -5.52
C LEU A 229 -4.24 3.09 -4.10
N ASP A 230 -4.92 1.95 -3.93
CA ASP A 230 -5.07 1.31 -2.62
C ASP A 230 -3.69 0.89 -2.07
N ARG A 231 -2.88 0.20 -2.88
CA ARG A 231 -1.53 -0.24 -2.48
C ARG A 231 -0.61 0.93 -2.10
N VAL A 232 -0.64 2.04 -2.84
CA VAL A 232 0.19 3.20 -2.51
C VAL A 232 -0.35 3.97 -1.30
N ASN A 233 -1.66 4.03 -1.09
CA ASN A 233 -2.25 4.64 0.10
C ASN A 233 -1.88 3.88 1.37
N THR A 234 -1.95 2.55 1.33
CA THR A 234 -1.46 1.70 2.42
C THR A 234 0.03 1.97 2.71
N CYS A 235 0.86 2.03 1.66
CA CYS A 235 2.29 2.33 1.82
C CYS A 235 2.51 3.72 2.48
N ILE A 236 1.78 4.75 2.06
CA ILE A 236 1.87 6.09 2.66
C ILE A 236 1.41 6.07 4.12
N ALA A 237 0.36 5.33 4.44
CA ALA A 237 -0.15 5.23 5.80
C ALA A 237 0.85 4.55 6.73
N ILE A 238 1.44 3.43 6.31
CA ILE A 238 2.51 2.74 7.07
C ILE A 238 3.66 3.69 7.33
N LEU A 239 4.17 4.37 6.28
CA LEU A 239 5.26 5.32 6.44
C LEU A 239 4.88 6.48 7.37
N LYS A 240 3.68 7.04 7.27
CA LYS A 240 3.24 8.12 8.17
C LYS A 240 3.17 7.69 9.62
N HIS A 241 2.58 6.51 9.87
CA HIS A 241 2.44 5.96 11.21
C HIS A 241 3.82 5.78 11.87
N LEU A 242 4.81 5.29 11.11
CA LEU A 242 6.20 5.21 11.59
C LEU A 242 6.76 6.58 12.01
N ILE A 243 6.42 7.68 11.31
CA ILE A 243 6.87 9.03 11.69
C ILE A 243 6.19 9.47 12.99
N THR A 244 4.87 9.30 13.05
CA THR A 244 4.05 9.89 14.10
C THR A 244 4.15 9.14 15.42
N GLU A 245 4.08 7.81 15.39
CA GLU A 245 3.97 7.02 16.63
C GLU A 245 5.33 6.71 17.24
N HIS A 246 6.32 6.39 16.40
CA HIS A 246 7.66 6.10 16.91
C HIS A 246 8.53 7.34 17.12
N ASN A 247 7.96 8.55 16.94
CA ASN A 247 8.70 9.81 16.97
C ASN A 247 10.03 9.69 16.22
N LEU A 248 10.01 9.02 15.05
CA LEU A 248 11.21 8.75 14.26
C LEU A 248 11.84 10.09 13.87
N SER A 249 12.74 10.53 14.71
CA SER A 249 13.48 11.76 14.53
C SER A 249 14.74 11.44 13.74
N GLN A 250 15.30 12.46 13.12
CA GLN A 250 16.62 12.35 12.51
C GLN A 250 17.68 11.85 13.50
N ALA A 251 17.50 12.07 14.80
CA ALA A 251 18.39 11.55 15.84
C ALA A 251 18.27 10.03 16.00
N ALA A 252 17.06 9.46 15.88
CA ALA A 252 16.82 8.02 16.03
C ALA A 252 17.34 7.21 14.84
N LEU A 253 17.16 7.72 13.62
CA LEU A 253 17.52 7.00 12.38
C LEU A 253 18.94 7.31 11.86
N GLY A 254 19.58 8.32 12.44
CA GLY A 254 20.74 8.95 11.81
C GLY A 254 20.37 9.67 10.50
N ARG A 255 21.36 10.37 9.93
CA ARG A 255 21.15 11.18 8.73
C ARG A 255 20.81 10.33 7.50
N GLU A 256 21.53 9.25 7.27
CA GLU A 256 21.33 8.39 6.09
C GLU A 256 19.99 7.65 6.14
N GLY A 257 19.64 7.09 7.31
CA GLY A 257 18.34 6.44 7.51
C GLY A 257 17.17 7.41 7.32
N TRP A 258 17.30 8.64 7.84
CA TRP A 258 16.28 9.68 7.68
C TRP A 258 16.11 10.15 6.23
N GLU A 259 17.20 10.32 5.47
CA GLU A 259 17.12 10.68 4.05
C GLU A 259 16.55 9.54 3.20
N GLY A 260 16.91 8.28 3.51
CA GLY A 260 16.28 7.10 2.92
C GLY A 260 14.78 7.06 3.18
N PHE A 261 14.38 7.38 4.41
CA PHE A 261 12.98 7.47 4.84
C PHE A 261 12.20 8.54 4.04
N LYS A 262 12.70 9.78 4.06
CA LYS A 262 12.13 10.90 3.30
C LYS A 262 12.00 10.57 1.81
N GLY A 263 13.03 9.95 1.24
CA GLY A 263 13.03 9.48 -0.14
C GLY A 263 11.92 8.47 -0.40
N ALA A 264 11.70 7.51 0.49
CA ALA A 264 10.64 6.50 0.36
C ALA A 264 9.24 7.14 0.37
N ILE A 265 8.95 8.00 1.36
CA ILE A 265 7.65 8.67 1.46
C ILE A 265 7.41 9.65 0.29
N ALA A 266 8.43 10.43 -0.11
CA ALA A 266 8.34 11.29 -1.30
C ALA A 266 8.05 10.50 -2.57
N ASN A 267 8.70 9.35 -2.75
CA ASN A 267 8.46 8.46 -3.90
C ASN A 267 7.03 7.89 -3.89
N ALA A 268 6.49 7.53 -2.73
CA ALA A 268 5.13 7.02 -2.60
C ALA A 268 4.08 8.09 -2.96
N TYR A 269 4.20 9.31 -2.43
CA TYR A 269 3.34 10.44 -2.84
C TYR A 269 3.46 10.76 -4.33
N THR A 270 4.69 10.76 -4.87
CA THR A 270 4.89 11.02 -6.30
C THR A 270 4.21 9.95 -7.16
N LEU A 271 4.32 8.67 -6.77
CA LEU A 271 3.65 7.56 -7.43
C LEU A 271 2.12 7.71 -7.36
N ARG A 272 1.57 8.05 -6.19
CA ARG A 272 0.14 8.33 -6.03
C ARG A 272 -0.33 9.47 -6.93
N GLY A 273 0.44 10.55 -7.00
CA GLY A 273 0.16 11.67 -7.89
C GLY A 273 0.13 11.27 -9.37
N HIS A 274 1.05 10.39 -9.82
CA HIS A 274 1.01 9.84 -11.17
C HIS A 274 -0.23 8.98 -11.43
N ILE A 275 -0.66 8.17 -10.46
CA ILE A 275 -1.90 7.38 -10.56
C ILE A 275 -3.11 8.33 -10.65
N HIS A 276 -3.18 9.37 -9.82
CA HIS A 276 -4.23 10.38 -9.91
C HIS A 276 -4.26 11.11 -11.26
N ILE A 277 -3.09 11.39 -11.86
CA ILE A 277 -3.01 11.91 -13.23
C ILE A 277 -3.62 10.92 -14.24
N GLN A 278 -3.36 9.62 -14.12
CA GLN A 278 -3.95 8.59 -14.99
C GLN A 278 -5.48 8.55 -14.86
N MET A 279 -5.99 8.81 -13.66
CA MET A 279 -7.43 8.89 -13.38
C MET A 279 -8.04 10.28 -13.66
N SER A 280 -7.32 11.21 -14.28
CA SER A 280 -7.74 12.60 -14.51
C SER A 280 -8.11 13.39 -13.23
N LYS A 281 -7.63 12.95 -12.05
CA LYS A 281 -7.83 13.62 -10.75
C LYS A 281 -6.72 14.64 -10.47
N PHE A 282 -6.59 15.67 -11.32
CA PHE A 282 -5.46 16.61 -11.29
C PHE A 282 -5.30 17.39 -9.98
N ARG A 283 -6.40 17.75 -9.30
CA ARG A 283 -6.36 18.45 -8.01
C ARG A 283 -5.68 17.60 -6.94
N MET A 284 -5.99 16.31 -6.88
CA MET A 284 -5.37 15.38 -5.94
C MET A 284 -3.89 15.17 -6.25
N ALA A 285 -3.54 15.00 -7.54
CA ALA A 285 -2.14 14.89 -7.95
C ALA A 285 -1.30 16.13 -7.64
N MET A 286 -1.89 17.33 -7.76
CA MET A 286 -1.27 18.59 -7.37
C MET A 286 -1.04 18.66 -5.86
N ASN A 287 -2.03 18.23 -5.08
CA ASN A 287 -1.89 18.16 -3.62
C ASN A 287 -0.74 17.24 -3.21
N ASP A 288 -0.61 16.07 -3.85
CA ASP A 288 0.50 15.14 -3.57
C ASP A 288 1.86 15.77 -3.88
N ALA A 289 2.01 16.46 -5.02
CA ALA A 289 3.25 17.17 -5.35
C ALA A 289 3.56 18.26 -4.31
N ASN A 290 2.55 19.02 -3.88
CA ASN A 290 2.73 20.07 -2.88
C ASN A 290 3.08 19.51 -1.50
N VAL A 291 2.50 18.37 -1.08
CA VAL A 291 2.86 17.72 0.18
C VAL A 291 4.35 17.36 0.18
N VAL A 292 4.87 16.80 -0.92
CA VAL A 292 6.30 16.52 -1.03
C VAL A 292 7.13 17.80 -0.93
N LEU A 293 6.81 18.81 -1.74
CA LEU A 293 7.60 20.06 -1.81
C LEU A 293 7.53 20.93 -0.55
N THR A 294 6.47 20.82 0.25
CA THR A 294 6.29 21.69 1.44
C THR A 294 6.60 20.98 2.74
N ARG A 295 6.42 19.65 2.83
CA ARG A 295 6.50 18.92 4.10
C ARG A 295 7.59 17.85 4.16
N ILE A 296 8.11 17.40 3.01
CA ILE A 296 9.01 16.23 2.98
C ILE A 296 10.38 16.62 2.42
N ASP A 297 10.41 17.08 1.17
CA ASP A 297 11.61 17.38 0.39
C ASP A 297 11.31 18.52 -0.59
N ALA A 298 11.69 19.74 -0.19
CA ALA A 298 11.50 20.96 -0.97
C ALA A 298 12.27 20.95 -2.30
N ASP A 299 13.39 20.23 -2.34
CA ASP A 299 14.25 20.17 -3.51
C ASP A 299 13.93 18.98 -4.42
N SER A 300 12.87 18.22 -4.12
CA SER A 300 12.49 17.05 -4.90
C SER A 300 12.21 17.38 -6.36
N LYS A 301 13.17 17.06 -7.25
CA LYS A 301 13.01 17.22 -8.71
C LYS A 301 11.78 16.46 -9.22
N LYS A 302 11.55 15.25 -8.71
CA LYS A 302 10.42 14.39 -9.08
C LYS A 302 9.07 15.04 -8.76
N ALA A 303 8.94 15.67 -7.60
CA ALA A 303 7.70 16.36 -7.24
C ALA A 303 7.47 17.63 -8.07
N ARG A 304 8.52 18.39 -8.39
CA ARG A 304 8.45 19.52 -9.32
C ARG A 304 8.01 19.10 -10.72
N ASP A 305 8.57 18.00 -11.22
CA ASP A 305 8.21 17.43 -12.53
C ASP A 305 6.77 16.91 -12.53
N LEU A 306 6.33 16.27 -11.45
CA LEU A 306 4.93 15.88 -11.24
C LEU A 306 3.99 17.10 -11.29
N ARG A 307 4.35 18.18 -10.58
CA ARG A 307 3.56 19.43 -10.57
C ARG A 307 3.38 20.01 -11.96
N ARG A 308 4.48 20.11 -12.73
CA ARG A 308 4.46 20.58 -14.13
C ARG A 308 3.62 19.66 -15.03
N ALA A 309 3.70 18.35 -14.82
CA ALA A 309 2.89 17.39 -15.57
C ALA A 309 1.38 17.55 -15.27
N CYS A 310 1.00 17.79 -14.01
CA CYS A 310 -0.36 18.13 -13.61
C CYS A 310 -0.85 19.41 -14.32
N GLU A 311 -0.07 20.49 -14.26
CA GLU A 311 -0.41 21.78 -14.89
C GLU A 311 -0.61 21.63 -16.40
N LYS A 312 0.32 20.95 -17.09
CA LYS A 312 0.23 20.71 -18.54
C LYS A 312 -1.02 19.90 -18.92
N LYS A 313 -1.33 18.84 -18.18
CA LYS A 313 -2.52 18.02 -18.44
C LYS A 313 -3.83 18.72 -18.09
N ALA A 314 -3.86 19.50 -17.01
CA ALA A 314 -5.02 20.31 -16.63
C ALA A 314 -5.32 21.37 -17.71
N GLN A 315 -4.29 22.07 -18.20
CA GLN A 315 -4.45 23.03 -19.31
C GLN A 315 -4.93 22.35 -20.59
N TYR A 316 -4.40 21.17 -20.92
CA TYR A 316 -4.85 20.40 -22.08
C TYR A 316 -6.33 20.00 -21.95
N ALA A 317 -6.73 19.46 -20.79
CA ALA A 317 -8.13 19.11 -20.52
C ALA A 317 -9.06 20.33 -20.61
N GLN A 318 -8.65 21.49 -20.09
CA GLN A 318 -9.41 22.73 -20.23
C GLN A 318 -9.58 23.17 -21.69
N ARG A 319 -8.54 23.02 -22.52
CA ARG A 319 -8.62 23.33 -23.96
C ARG A 319 -9.59 22.39 -24.68
N GLN A 320 -9.56 21.09 -24.37
CA GLN A 320 -10.51 20.12 -24.92
C GLN A 320 -11.95 20.44 -24.49
N ASN A 321 -12.17 20.76 -23.21
CA ASN A 321 -13.49 21.15 -22.72
C ASN A 321 -14.00 22.43 -23.39
N LYS A 322 -13.13 23.42 -23.61
CA LYS A 322 -13.49 24.64 -24.37
C LYS A 322 -13.84 24.33 -25.82
N LYS A 323 -13.13 23.40 -26.46
CA LYS A 323 -13.44 22.95 -27.82
C LYS A 323 -14.79 22.24 -27.85
N LEU A 324 -15.00 21.28 -26.96
CA LEU A 324 -16.26 20.55 -26.86
C LEU A 324 -17.44 21.48 -26.59
N ALA A 325 -17.28 22.47 -25.70
CA ALA A 325 -18.32 23.45 -25.43
C ALA A 325 -18.70 24.25 -26.68
N ARG A 326 -17.72 24.66 -27.50
CA ARG A 326 -17.99 25.35 -28.77
C ARG A 326 -18.67 24.44 -29.79
N ASP A 327 -18.22 23.20 -29.90
CA ASP A 327 -18.80 22.22 -30.83
C ASP A 327 -20.26 21.91 -30.44
N VAL A 328 -20.56 21.78 -29.14
CA VAL A 328 -21.92 21.61 -28.62
C VAL A 328 -22.76 22.86 -28.85
N SER A 329 -22.25 24.06 -28.57
CA SER A 329 -22.97 25.32 -28.85
C SER A 329 -23.33 25.44 -30.33
N LYS A 330 -22.39 25.15 -31.22
CA LYS A 330 -22.61 25.16 -32.67
C LYS A 330 -23.69 24.16 -33.08
N TRP A 331 -23.63 22.94 -32.54
CA TRP A 331 -24.65 21.91 -32.82
C TRP A 331 -26.04 22.34 -32.33
N VAL A 332 -26.14 22.95 -31.14
CA VAL A 332 -27.42 23.49 -30.62
C VAL A 332 -27.94 24.63 -31.50
N GLU A 333 -27.08 25.53 -31.94
CA GLU A 333 -27.46 26.62 -32.85
C GLU A 333 -27.96 26.09 -34.21
N GLU A 334 -27.27 25.12 -34.80
CA GLU A 334 -27.68 24.47 -36.05
C GLU A 334 -29.02 23.72 -35.89
N ALA A 335 -29.22 23.02 -34.77
CA ALA A 335 -30.49 22.35 -34.47
C ALA A 335 -31.65 23.34 -34.27
N MET A 336 -31.41 24.46 -33.58
CA MET A 336 -32.42 25.51 -33.40
C MET A 336 -32.76 26.19 -34.74
N ALA A 337 -31.78 26.47 -35.59
CA ALA A 337 -31.98 27.04 -36.92
C ALA A 337 -32.81 26.10 -37.81
N ALA A 338 -32.45 24.81 -37.85
CA ALA A 338 -33.20 23.80 -38.62
C ALA A 338 -34.64 23.60 -38.10
N GLY A 339 -34.84 23.71 -36.78
CA GLY A 339 -36.17 23.70 -36.18
C GLY A 339 -37.01 24.92 -36.56
N GLN A 340 -36.40 26.09 -36.65
CA GLN A 340 -37.09 27.33 -37.02
C GLN A 340 -37.47 27.37 -38.51
N GLU A 341 -36.62 26.86 -39.39
CA GLU A 341 -36.93 26.75 -40.83
C GLU A 341 -38.07 25.76 -41.10
N ASN A 342 -38.16 24.66 -40.35
CA ASN A 342 -39.23 23.66 -40.51
C ASN A 342 -40.50 23.99 -39.70
N GLY A 343 -40.41 24.84 -38.67
CA GLY A 343 -41.55 25.24 -37.84
C GLY A 343 -42.49 26.26 -38.49
N GLY A 344 -42.06 26.89 -39.60
CA GLY A 344 -42.90 27.81 -40.38
C GLY A 344 -44.14 27.14 -40.99
N ASP A 345 -44.05 25.86 -41.35
CA ASP A 345 -45.16 25.11 -41.95
C ASP A 345 -46.07 24.44 -40.91
N ALA A 346 -45.63 24.35 -39.64
CA ALA A 346 -46.44 23.77 -38.57
C ALA A 346 -47.61 24.67 -38.15
N ALA A 347 -47.47 25.99 -38.29
CA ALA A 347 -48.56 26.94 -38.08
C ALA A 347 -49.66 26.83 -39.15
N GLU A 348 -49.35 26.32 -40.34
CA GLU A 348 -50.34 26.09 -41.41
C GLU A 348 -51.06 24.73 -41.27
N ALA A 349 -50.48 23.78 -40.53
CA ALA A 349 -51.11 22.50 -40.20
C ALA A 349 -52.11 22.58 -39.02
N GLU A 350 -51.90 23.47 -38.04
CA GLU A 350 -52.86 23.68 -36.94
C GLU A 350 -54.19 24.33 -37.40
N ALA A 351 -54.21 25.00 -38.55
CA ALA A 351 -55.43 25.60 -39.09
C ALA A 351 -56.40 24.61 -39.76
N LYS A 352 -56.02 23.34 -39.96
CA LYS A 352 -56.83 22.35 -40.71
C LYS A 352 -57.13 21.02 -40.01
N GLY A 353 -56.62 20.76 -38.81
CA GLY A 353 -56.60 19.40 -38.25
C GLY A 353 -57.08 19.26 -36.81
N GLY A 354 -58.22 19.83 -36.45
CA GLY A 354 -58.92 19.48 -35.20
C GLY A 354 -59.44 18.03 -35.24
N GLY A 355 -58.59 17.07 -34.91
CA GLY A 355 -58.93 15.64 -34.93
C GLY A 355 -58.17 14.87 -33.87
N ALA A 356 -58.83 14.67 -32.73
CA ALA A 356 -58.53 13.78 -31.62
C ALA A 356 -57.42 12.74 -31.87
N TRP A 357 -56.24 12.96 -31.28
CA TRP A 357 -55.26 11.90 -31.00
C TRP A 357 -55.05 11.82 -29.49
N ALA A 358 -55.90 11.01 -28.85
CA ALA A 358 -55.61 10.41 -27.56
C ALA A 358 -54.73 9.20 -27.84
N GLY A 359 -53.42 9.34 -27.64
CA GLY A 359 -52.44 8.26 -27.80
C GLY A 359 -51.46 8.29 -26.65
N ASP A 360 -51.44 7.22 -25.87
CA ASP A 360 -50.77 7.05 -24.60
C ASP A 360 -49.28 7.44 -24.62
N CYS A 361 -48.91 8.40 -23.75
CA CYS A 361 -47.52 8.71 -23.45
C CYS A 361 -46.95 7.67 -22.49
N GLU A 362 -46.33 6.62 -23.02
CA GLU A 362 -45.41 5.78 -22.25
C GLU A 362 -44.16 6.61 -21.90
N ALA A 363 -43.99 6.89 -20.60
CA ALA A 363 -42.86 7.62 -20.06
C ALA A 363 -41.55 6.82 -20.26
N MET A 364 -40.76 7.19 -21.26
CA MET A 364 -39.35 6.78 -21.30
C MET A 364 -38.58 7.54 -20.21
N GLU A 365 -38.29 6.86 -19.11
CA GLU A 365 -37.32 7.30 -18.10
C GLU A 365 -35.93 7.44 -18.73
N VAL A 366 -35.56 8.66 -19.13
CA VAL A 366 -34.18 9.01 -19.43
C VAL A 366 -33.44 9.14 -18.10
N LYS A 367 -32.63 8.12 -17.76
CA LYS A 367 -31.66 8.20 -16.65
C LYS A 367 -30.60 9.23 -16.98
N SER A 368 -30.85 10.49 -16.64
CA SER A 368 -29.84 11.55 -16.65
C SER A 368 -28.79 11.23 -15.58
N GLY A 369 -27.58 10.89 -15.99
CA GLY A 369 -26.42 10.83 -15.10
C GLY A 369 -26.16 12.21 -14.52
N GLY A 370 -26.63 12.44 -13.29
CA GLY A 370 -26.54 13.73 -12.59
C GLY A 370 -25.11 14.23 -12.49
N TRP A 371 -24.79 15.27 -13.24
CA TRP A 371 -23.73 16.21 -12.88
C TRP A 371 -24.36 17.28 -11.99
N THR A 372 -24.36 17.03 -10.67
CA THR A 372 -24.67 18.08 -9.70
C THR A 372 -23.46 18.99 -9.60
N SER A 373 -23.48 20.10 -10.35
CA SER A 373 -22.66 21.26 -10.04
C SER A 373 -23.27 21.94 -8.81
N GLU A 374 -22.96 21.46 -7.61
CA GLU A 374 -23.24 22.23 -6.40
C GLU A 374 -22.39 23.51 -6.42
N PRO A 375 -23.01 24.70 -6.37
CA PRO A 375 -22.28 25.94 -6.14
C PRO A 375 -21.89 26.01 -4.66
N GLN A 376 -20.60 25.88 -4.34
CA GLN A 376 -20.16 26.16 -2.98
C GLN A 376 -20.26 27.66 -2.67
N PRO A 377 -20.71 28.03 -1.45
CA PRO A 377 -20.76 29.41 -1.02
C PRO A 377 -19.34 29.99 -0.96
N ARG A 378 -19.18 31.20 -1.50
CA ARG A 378 -17.99 32.03 -1.29
C ARG A 378 -17.90 32.39 0.19
N GLY A 379 -17.20 31.56 0.97
CA GLY A 379 -16.76 31.91 2.31
C GLY A 379 -15.65 32.94 2.23
N GLY A 380 -16.01 34.23 2.31
CA GLY A 380 -15.08 35.30 2.63
C GLY A 380 -14.68 35.20 4.09
N GLY A 381 -13.52 34.60 4.36
CA GLY A 381 -12.83 34.72 5.64
C GLY A 381 -11.72 35.75 5.48
N GLY A 382 -11.97 36.98 5.91
CA GLY A 382 -10.94 37.98 6.11
C GLY A 382 -10.00 37.50 7.21
N PHE A 383 -8.73 37.30 6.86
CA PHE A 383 -7.66 37.16 7.84
C PHE A 383 -7.09 38.56 8.06
N GLU A 384 -7.58 39.22 9.11
CA GLU A 384 -6.91 40.38 9.70
C GLU A 384 -5.59 39.89 10.30
N ASN A 385 -4.49 40.48 9.82
CA ASN A 385 -3.14 40.16 10.24
C ASN A 385 -2.57 41.41 10.91
N ASP A 386 -2.99 41.63 12.16
CA ASP A 386 -2.44 42.65 13.04
C ASP A 386 -1.53 41.97 14.06
N GLY A 387 -0.23 42.30 14.05
CA GLY A 387 0.64 41.82 15.13
C GLY A 387 2.14 41.89 14.91
N ARG A 388 2.66 43.12 14.84
CA ARG A 388 3.85 43.56 15.59
C ARG A 388 5.22 43.06 15.13
N ALA A 389 5.89 43.94 14.37
CA ALA A 389 7.33 44.01 14.25
C ALA A 389 7.89 44.86 15.41
N GLU A 390 8.90 44.35 16.11
CA GLU A 390 9.82 45.17 16.91
C GLU A 390 11.26 44.83 16.45
N ASP A 391 11.87 45.85 15.85
CA ASP A 391 13.24 46.33 16.04
C ASP A 391 14.43 45.35 16.04
N ALA A 392 15.27 45.48 15.01
CA ALA A 392 16.71 45.75 15.21
C ALA A 392 17.32 46.48 13.98
N PRO A 393 18.31 47.38 14.19
CA PRO A 393 18.64 48.42 13.22
C PRO A 393 19.94 48.17 12.44
N GLY A 394 20.02 48.82 11.27
CA GLY A 394 21.11 49.75 10.96
C GLY A 394 22.42 49.19 10.37
N GLY A 395 22.73 49.63 9.15
CA GLY A 395 24.05 49.58 8.52
C GLY A 395 23.94 49.07 7.09
N GLY A 396 23.84 49.87 6.03
CA GLY A 396 24.46 51.17 5.81
C GLY A 396 25.84 50.98 5.21
N SER A 397 25.95 50.83 3.90
CA SER A 397 26.85 51.62 3.04
C SER A 397 26.89 51.06 1.62
N ASP A 398 26.88 52.02 0.71
CA ASP A 398 27.10 51.92 -0.71
C ASP A 398 28.44 51.27 -1.05
N ASP A 399 28.52 50.45 -2.11
CA ASP A 399 29.48 50.76 -3.16
C ASP A 399 29.16 50.12 -4.52
N LYS A 400 29.00 51.06 -5.46
CA LYS A 400 29.37 51.09 -6.87
C LYS A 400 29.86 49.80 -7.54
N GLY A 401 29.15 49.47 -8.62
CA GLY A 401 29.74 49.47 -9.95
C GLY A 401 30.72 48.35 -10.29
N ASN A 402 30.34 47.50 -11.24
CA ASN A 402 31.30 47.12 -12.26
C ASN A 402 30.60 46.84 -13.58
N ASP A 403 30.82 47.77 -14.50
CA ASP A 403 30.61 47.61 -15.93
C ASP A 403 31.89 47.06 -16.57
N CYS A 404 31.69 46.32 -17.67
CA CYS A 404 32.59 46.20 -18.82
C CYS A 404 33.89 45.35 -18.74
N LYS A 405 33.82 44.28 -19.55
CA LYS A 405 34.67 43.98 -20.74
C LYS A 405 36.15 43.57 -20.58
N VAL A 406 36.38 42.38 -21.17
CA VAL A 406 37.46 41.98 -22.11
C VAL A 406 38.87 41.79 -21.53
N SER A 407 39.31 40.53 -21.52
CA SER A 407 40.43 40.00 -22.33
C SER A 407 40.23 38.50 -22.51
#